data_AF-A0A944B9E4-F1
#
_entry.id   AF-A0A944B9E4-F1
#
_cell.length_a   1.000
_cell.length_b   1.000
_cell.length_c   1.000
_cell.angle_alpha   90.00
_cell.angle_beta   90.00
_cell.angle_gamma   90.00
#
_symmetry.space_group_name_H-M   'P 1'
#
loop_
_entity.id
_entity.type
_entity.pdbx_description
1 polymer ?
#
loop_
_entity_poly.entity_id
_entity_poly.type
_entity_poly.pdbx_seq_one_letter_code
_entity_poly.pdbx_strand_id
1 'polypeptide(L)'
;MIKKTITTLSLVCLALGIHAESKYLTVEMKEGAKFSFLLADKPVITCQSGSLVVNKDAKTTYAFEGVKNYHFTENNEGSSGGTTKVEESYSQLLQIVWIDNETVEVQNAQPNLTVSLVTINGTVLSQTKADADGKATISISNEAGVYVLSTGNQSFKIIRK
;
A
#
# COMPACT_ATOMS: atom_id res chain seq x y z
N MET A 1 40.14 19.99 60.07
CA MET A 1 40.70 19.34 58.87
C MET A 1 39.73 18.25 58.42
N ILE A 2 39.33 18.26 57.13
CA ILE A 2 39.06 17.07 56.28
C ILE A 2 37.81 16.22 56.63
N LYS A 3 36.86 15.87 55.75
CA LYS A 3 36.59 16.10 54.31
C LYS A 3 35.08 15.87 54.07
N LYS A 4 34.56 16.59 53.08
CA LYS A 4 33.20 16.51 52.52
C LYS A 4 32.97 15.16 51.81
N THR A 5 31.76 14.61 51.90
CA THR A 5 31.17 13.77 50.84
C THR A 5 29.65 13.92 50.87
N ILE A 6 29.13 14.74 49.93
CA ILE A 6 27.72 14.78 49.57
C ILE A 6 27.52 13.66 48.53
N THR A 7 26.74 12.64 48.87
CA THR A 7 26.39 11.57 47.95
C THR A 7 25.11 11.95 47.24
N THR A 8 25.24 12.45 46.01
CA THR A 8 24.11 12.74 45.12
C THR A 8 23.57 11.43 44.58
N LEU A 9 22.34 11.06 44.97
CA LEU A 9 21.63 9.89 44.44
C LEU A 9 20.96 10.28 43.11
N SER A 10 21.64 10.02 41.99
CA SER A 10 21.09 10.23 40.65
C SER A 10 19.93 9.27 40.38
N LEU A 11 18.72 9.81 40.27
CA LEU A 11 17.53 9.11 39.80
C LEU A 11 17.66 8.87 38.29
N VAL A 12 18.02 7.65 37.91
CA VAL A 12 17.95 7.19 36.51
C VAL A 12 16.47 6.95 36.19
N CYS A 13 15.79 7.94 35.62
CA CYS A 13 14.51 7.73 34.94
C CYS A 13 14.76 6.88 33.70
N LEU A 14 14.55 5.56 33.82
CA LEU A 14 14.32 4.70 32.67
C LEU A 14 13.01 5.14 32.03
N ALA A 15 13.11 5.97 30.99
CA ALA A 15 12.01 6.21 30.08
C ALA A 15 11.72 4.88 29.38
N LEU A 16 10.78 4.10 29.94
CA LEU A 16 10.13 3.02 29.20
C LEU A 16 9.37 3.71 28.07
N GLY A 17 10.00 3.78 26.91
CA GLY A 17 9.32 4.20 25.69
C GLY A 17 8.10 3.30 25.54
N ILE A 18 6.91 3.90 25.62
CA ILE A 18 5.67 3.24 25.25
C ILE A 18 5.80 3.00 23.75
N HIS A 19 6.28 1.82 23.35
CA HIS A 19 6.30 1.43 21.96
C HIS A 19 4.85 1.09 21.59
N ALA A 20 4.18 2.00 20.90
CA ALA A 20 2.88 1.68 20.32
C ALA A 20 3.14 0.69 19.19
N GLU A 21 2.81 -0.59 19.42
CA GLU A 21 2.94 -1.60 18.38
C GLU A 21 1.98 -1.29 17.23
N SER A 22 2.54 -1.18 16.02
CA SER A 22 1.79 -0.89 14.80
C SER A 22 0.86 -2.05 14.47
N LYS A 23 -0.45 -1.78 14.38
CA LYS A 23 -1.43 -2.79 13.98
C LYS A 23 -1.73 -2.68 12.49
N TYR A 24 -1.90 -3.80 11.82
CA TYR A 24 -2.17 -3.89 10.39
C TYR A 24 -3.38 -4.76 10.12
N LEU A 25 -4.15 -4.47 9.06
CA LEU A 25 -5.01 -5.45 8.40
C LEU A 25 -4.16 -6.18 7.36
N THR A 26 -4.03 -7.49 7.47
CA THR A 26 -3.37 -8.34 6.48
C THR A 26 -4.40 -9.12 5.68
N VAL A 27 -4.32 -9.05 4.34
CA VAL A 27 -5.12 -9.82 3.39
C VAL A 27 -4.21 -10.86 2.75
N GLU A 28 -4.51 -12.13 2.99
CA GLU A 28 -3.84 -13.28 2.38
C GLU A 28 -4.65 -13.75 1.17
N MET A 29 -3.99 -13.86 0.03
CA MET A 29 -4.56 -14.44 -1.19
C MET A 29 -4.37 -15.95 -1.20
N LYS A 30 -5.26 -16.68 -1.89
CA LYS A 30 -5.12 -18.14 -2.07
C LYS A 30 -3.82 -18.52 -2.79
N GLU A 31 -3.35 -17.64 -3.66
CA GLU A 31 -2.07 -17.77 -4.39
C GLU A 31 -0.84 -17.49 -3.50
N GLY A 32 -1.03 -17.16 -2.23
CA GLY A 32 0.03 -16.98 -1.24
C GLY A 32 0.52 -15.54 -1.05
N ALA A 33 0.14 -14.61 -1.93
CA ALA A 33 0.43 -13.19 -1.77
C ALA A 33 -0.22 -12.62 -0.49
N LYS A 34 0.49 -11.73 0.20
CA LYS A 34 0.01 -11.03 1.39
C LYS A 34 0.11 -9.52 1.21
N PHE A 35 -0.92 -8.80 1.64
CA PHE A 35 -0.97 -7.34 1.63
C PHE A 35 -1.32 -6.83 3.02
N SER A 36 -0.56 -5.85 3.55
CA SER A 36 -0.81 -5.29 4.88
C SER A 36 -1.14 -3.80 4.80
N PHE A 37 -2.16 -3.37 5.54
CA PHE A 37 -2.63 -1.99 5.65
C PHE A 37 -2.50 -1.50 7.08
N LEU A 38 -1.73 -0.43 7.30
CA LEU A 38 -1.53 0.12 8.65
C LEU A 38 -2.86 0.68 9.20
N LEU A 39 -3.28 0.23 10.38
CA LEU A 39 -4.54 0.66 11.00
C LEU A 39 -4.45 2.06 11.63
N ALA A 40 -3.25 2.51 11.99
CA ALA A 40 -3.02 3.88 12.45
C ALA A 40 -3.47 4.92 11.41
N ASP A 41 -3.47 4.54 10.14
CA ASP A 41 -3.95 5.35 9.02
C ASP A 41 -5.48 5.38 8.89
N LYS A 42 -6.21 4.68 9.77
CA LYS A 42 -7.67 4.63 9.83
C LYS A 42 -8.34 4.23 8.50
N PRO A 43 -7.95 3.10 7.87
CA PRO A 43 -8.64 2.62 6.69
C PRO A 43 -10.09 2.22 7.01
N VAL A 44 -11.01 2.51 6.09
CA VAL A 44 -12.38 2.02 6.14
C VAL A 44 -12.44 0.67 5.42
N ILE A 45 -12.74 -0.38 6.17
CA ILE A 45 -12.83 -1.75 5.66
C ILE A 45 -14.31 -2.08 5.47
N THR A 46 -14.69 -2.52 4.26
CA THR A 46 -16.07 -2.84 3.92
C THR A 46 -16.14 -4.19 3.22
N CYS A 47 -16.99 -5.08 3.72
CA CYS A 47 -17.35 -6.31 3.04
C CYS A 47 -18.68 -6.09 2.30
N GLN A 48 -18.65 -6.02 0.98
CA GLN A 48 -19.85 -5.80 0.18
C GLN A 48 -19.72 -6.46 -1.20
N SER A 49 -20.83 -6.99 -1.71
CA SER A 49 -20.94 -7.52 -3.09
C SER A 49 -19.84 -8.53 -3.44
N GLY A 50 -19.56 -9.49 -2.55
CA GLY A 50 -18.58 -10.54 -2.81
C GLY A 50 -17.12 -10.08 -2.72
N SER A 51 -16.85 -8.89 -2.19
CA SER A 51 -15.50 -8.32 -2.09
C SER A 51 -15.19 -7.74 -0.72
N LEU A 52 -13.90 -7.78 -0.36
CA LEU A 52 -13.29 -6.99 0.68
C LEU A 52 -12.77 -5.68 0.06
N VAL A 53 -13.25 -4.55 0.54
CA VAL A 53 -12.82 -3.22 0.11
C VAL A 53 -12.08 -2.55 1.25
N VAL A 54 -10.86 -2.09 0.98
CA VAL A 54 -10.06 -1.30 1.92
C VAL A 54 -9.92 0.10 1.35
N ASN A 55 -10.57 1.08 1.97
CA ASN A 55 -10.55 2.48 1.54
C ASN A 55 -9.68 3.32 2.48
N LYS A 56 -8.71 4.03 1.90
CA LYS A 56 -8.00 5.15 2.53
C LYS A 56 -7.99 6.29 1.51
N ASP A 57 -6.82 6.67 1.01
CA ASP A 57 -6.66 7.64 -0.08
C ASP A 57 -6.92 6.97 -1.45
N ALA A 58 -6.63 5.67 -1.55
CA ALA A 58 -7.08 4.79 -2.62
C ALA A 58 -8.12 3.79 -2.11
N LYS A 59 -9.00 3.37 -3.02
CA LYS A 59 -9.86 2.21 -2.85
C LYS A 59 -9.14 0.97 -3.41
N THR A 60 -8.82 0.02 -2.54
CA THR A 60 -8.34 -1.31 -2.94
C THR A 60 -9.47 -2.31 -2.77
N THR A 61 -9.69 -3.18 -3.77
CA THR A 61 -10.78 -4.16 -3.77
C THR A 61 -10.23 -5.56 -4.03
N TYR A 62 -10.59 -6.51 -3.18
CA TYR A 62 -10.25 -7.93 -3.29
C TYR A 62 -11.53 -8.75 -3.41
N ALA A 63 -11.67 -9.53 -4.48
CA ALA A 63 -12.77 -10.49 -4.60
C ALA A 63 -12.58 -11.62 -3.59
N PHE A 64 -13.61 -12.00 -2.84
CA PHE A 64 -13.51 -13.09 -1.84
C PHE A 64 -13.11 -14.42 -2.44
N GLU A 65 -13.37 -14.65 -3.73
CA GLU A 65 -12.93 -15.84 -4.45
C GLU A 65 -11.39 -16.00 -4.41
N GLY A 66 -10.65 -14.89 -4.50
CA GLY A 66 -9.18 -14.88 -4.45
C GLY A 66 -8.61 -14.75 -3.04
N VAL A 67 -9.41 -14.34 -2.05
CA VAL A 67 -8.96 -14.16 -0.66
C VAL A 67 -8.97 -15.50 0.07
N LYS A 68 -7.84 -15.87 0.65
CA LYS A 68 -7.70 -17.02 1.56
C LYS A 68 -8.13 -16.63 2.97
N ASN A 69 -7.66 -15.48 3.44
CA ASN A 69 -7.89 -15.01 4.80
C ASN A 69 -7.69 -13.49 4.90
N TYR A 70 -8.29 -12.84 5.88
CA TYR A 70 -7.94 -11.48 6.27
C TYR A 70 -8.00 -11.36 7.79
N HIS A 71 -6.96 -10.79 8.40
CA HIS A 71 -6.81 -10.75 9.87
C HIS A 71 -5.97 -9.57 10.30
N PHE A 72 -5.97 -9.25 11.60
CA PHE A 72 -5.13 -8.17 12.14
C PHE A 72 -3.80 -8.72 12.65
N THR A 73 -2.69 -8.05 12.31
CA THR A 73 -1.33 -8.41 12.71
C THR A 73 -0.63 -7.23 13.39
N GLU A 74 0.38 -7.53 14.21
CA GLU A 74 1.24 -6.52 14.86
C GLU A 74 2.48 -6.20 14.01
N ASN A 75 2.69 -6.93 12.92
CA ASN A 75 3.79 -6.73 11.99
C ASN A 75 3.26 -6.54 10.56
N ASN A 76 4.02 -5.80 9.74
CA ASN A 76 3.79 -5.73 8.31
C ASN A 76 4.23 -7.06 7.68
N GLU A 77 3.26 -7.85 7.23
CA GLU A 77 3.50 -9.13 6.54
C GLU A 77 3.44 -8.99 5.01
N GLY A 78 3.14 -7.79 4.51
CA GLY A 78 3.03 -7.49 3.09
C GLY A 78 4.38 -7.25 2.46
N SER A 79 5.17 -8.31 2.24
CA SER A 79 6.30 -8.32 1.28
C SER A 79 6.93 -9.72 1.19
N SER A 80 6.17 -10.75 0.82
CA SER A 80 6.73 -12.09 0.59
C SER A 80 6.43 -12.57 -0.82
N GLY A 81 7.12 -12.01 -1.82
CA GLY A 81 7.24 -12.58 -3.16
C GLY A 81 8.23 -13.75 -3.12
N GLY A 82 7.72 -14.98 -3.03
CA GLY A 82 8.53 -16.19 -3.10
C GLY A 82 9.01 -16.45 -4.53
N THR A 83 10.31 -16.67 -4.68
CA THR A 83 10.97 -17.02 -5.94
C THR A 83 10.55 -18.41 -6.42
N THR A 84 9.75 -18.49 -7.49
CA THR A 84 9.73 -19.66 -8.38
C THR A 84 9.56 -19.21 -9.82
N LYS A 85 10.59 -19.50 -10.65
CA LYS A 85 10.52 -19.44 -12.11
C LYS A 85 9.43 -20.39 -12.59
N VAL A 86 8.34 -19.84 -13.13
CA VAL A 86 7.46 -20.52 -14.08
C VAL A 86 7.14 -19.47 -15.14
N GLU A 87 7.50 -19.76 -16.40
CA GLU A 87 6.98 -19.04 -17.56
C GLU A 87 5.49 -19.34 -17.66
N GLU A 88 4.65 -18.42 -17.20
CA GLU A 88 3.20 -18.49 -17.40
C GLU A 88 2.67 -17.05 -17.34
N SER A 89 1.66 -16.75 -18.17
CA SER A 89 1.08 -15.42 -18.29
C SER A 89 0.41 -15.01 -16.99
N TYR A 90 1.17 -14.39 -16.09
CA TYR A 90 0.63 -13.83 -14.88
C TYR A 90 -0.20 -12.59 -15.23
N SER A 91 -1.53 -12.71 -15.17
CA SER A 91 -2.36 -11.61 -14.70
C SER A 91 -2.09 -11.44 -13.20
N GLN A 92 -0.89 -10.98 -12.85
CA GLN A 92 -0.63 -10.46 -11.51
C GLN A 92 -1.60 -9.30 -11.30
N LEU A 93 -2.42 -9.38 -10.25
CA LEU A 93 -3.30 -8.28 -9.87
C LEU A 93 -2.43 -7.07 -9.54
N LEU A 94 -2.61 -5.99 -10.29
CA LEU A 94 -1.88 -4.75 -10.10
C LEU A 94 -2.24 -4.17 -8.73
N GLN A 95 -1.23 -3.70 -8.00
CA GLN A 95 -1.42 -3.01 -6.73
C GLN A 95 -1.22 -1.50 -6.93
N ILE A 96 -2.06 -0.70 -6.27
CA ILE A 96 -1.99 0.77 -6.30
C ILE A 96 -1.61 1.24 -4.90
N VAL A 97 -0.48 1.94 -4.78
CA VAL A 97 0.03 2.49 -3.51
C VAL A 97 0.24 3.99 -3.67
N TRP A 98 -0.26 4.80 -2.75
CA TRP A 98 0.08 6.23 -2.69
C TRP A 98 1.40 6.40 -1.95
N ILE A 99 2.37 7.04 -2.58
CA ILE A 99 3.65 7.42 -1.94
C ILE A 99 3.46 8.69 -1.11
N ASP A 100 2.68 9.63 -1.65
CA ASP A 100 2.29 10.88 -1.01
C ASP A 100 0.91 11.32 -1.55
N ASN A 101 0.51 12.57 -1.30
CA ASN A 101 -0.79 13.06 -1.76
C ASN A 101 -0.90 13.20 -3.28
N GLU A 102 0.19 13.32 -4.02
CA GLU A 102 0.21 13.58 -5.47
C GLU A 102 0.72 12.36 -6.26
N THR A 103 1.36 11.41 -5.61
CA THR A 103 2.14 10.37 -6.29
C THR A 103 1.59 8.97 -6.00
N VAL A 104 1.30 8.24 -7.07
CA VAL A 104 0.86 6.85 -7.04
C VAL A 104 1.92 5.94 -7.65
N GLU A 105 2.21 4.84 -6.99
CA GLU A 105 2.99 3.71 -7.51
C GLU A 105 2.05 2.56 -7.87
N VAL A 106 2.14 2.11 -9.13
CA VAL A 106 1.59 0.84 -9.59
C VAL A 106 2.66 -0.23 -9.37
N GLN A 107 2.33 -1.29 -8.66
CA GLN A 107 3.21 -2.42 -8.39
C GLN A 107 2.67 -3.71 -9.02
N ASN A 108 3.55 -4.71 -9.16
CA ASN A 108 3.30 -6.00 -9.82
C ASN A 108 2.88 -5.86 -11.29
N ALA A 109 3.28 -4.75 -11.92
CA ALA A 109 3.13 -4.57 -13.35
C ALA A 109 4.13 -5.43 -14.11
N GLN A 110 3.77 -5.89 -15.30
CA GLN A 110 4.76 -6.48 -16.20
C GLN A 110 5.84 -5.43 -16.52
N PRO A 111 7.14 -5.77 -16.53
CA PRO A 111 8.17 -4.83 -16.93
C PRO A 111 7.88 -4.23 -18.30
N ASN A 112 8.12 -2.93 -18.45
CA ASN A 112 7.76 -2.12 -19.60
C ASN A 112 6.25 -1.93 -19.87
N LEU A 113 5.36 -2.39 -18.98
CA LEU A 113 3.93 -2.11 -19.08
C LEU A 113 3.70 -0.60 -19.00
N THR A 114 2.93 -0.08 -19.95
CA THR A 114 2.59 1.33 -20.00
C THR A 114 1.47 1.64 -19.01
N VAL A 115 1.75 2.55 -18.08
CA VAL A 115 0.78 3.13 -17.14
C VAL A 115 0.49 4.56 -17.56
N SER A 116 -0.79 4.88 -17.77
CA SER A 116 -1.22 6.20 -18.25
C SER A 116 -2.22 6.82 -17.28
N LEU A 117 -2.02 8.08 -16.94
CA LEU A 117 -3.05 8.89 -16.28
C LEU A 117 -3.88 9.56 -17.38
N VAL A 118 -5.19 9.33 -17.37
CA VAL A 118 -6.11 9.91 -18.34
C VAL A 118 -7.24 10.66 -17.63
N THR A 119 -7.75 11.71 -18.26
CA THR A 119 -9.00 12.36 -17.86
C THR A 119 -10.19 11.48 -18.19
N ILE A 120 -11.36 11.78 -17.61
CA ILE A 120 -12.61 11.08 -17.96
C ILE A 120 -13.02 11.23 -19.43
N ASN A 121 -12.49 12.25 -20.12
CA ASN A 121 -12.71 12.46 -21.56
C ASN A 121 -11.72 11.66 -22.43
N GLY A 122 -10.86 10.85 -21.82
CA GLY A 122 -9.87 10.02 -22.52
C GLY A 122 -8.58 10.73 -22.91
N THR A 123 -8.41 12.00 -22.54
CA THR A 123 -7.15 12.73 -22.77
C THR A 123 -6.05 12.20 -21.84
N VAL A 124 -4.93 11.76 -22.40
CA VAL A 124 -3.73 11.35 -21.63
C VAL A 124 -3.06 12.59 -21.05
N LEU A 125 -2.93 12.62 -19.71
CA LEU A 125 -2.25 13.67 -18.96
C LEU A 125 -0.76 13.34 -18.78
N SER A 126 -0.46 12.09 -18.45
CA SER A 126 0.90 11.62 -18.23
C SER A 126 0.99 10.11 -18.46
N GLN A 127 2.21 9.62 -18.68
CA GLN A 127 2.47 8.21 -18.94
C GLN A 127 3.86 7.83 -18.44
N THR A 128 3.98 6.62 -17.92
CA THR A 128 5.25 6.01 -17.56
C THR A 128 5.25 4.53 -17.92
N LYS A 129 6.42 3.90 -17.85
CA LYS A 129 6.57 2.45 -18.00
C LYS A 129 6.97 1.84 -16.68
N ALA A 130 6.46 0.65 -16.40
CA ALA A 130 6.94 -0.15 -15.30
C ALA A 130 8.41 -0.53 -15.49
N ASP A 131 9.20 -0.42 -14.43
CA ASP A 131 10.61 -0.80 -14.41
C ASP A 131 10.80 -2.32 -14.39
N ALA A 132 12.05 -2.77 -14.24
CA ALA A 132 12.39 -4.19 -14.18
C ALA A 132 11.81 -4.91 -12.95
N ASP A 133 11.47 -4.16 -11.89
CA ASP A 133 10.85 -4.66 -10.67
C ASP A 133 9.31 -4.63 -10.73
N GLY A 134 8.76 -4.22 -11.88
CA GLY A 134 7.32 -4.15 -12.10
C GLY A 134 6.66 -2.96 -11.41
N LYS A 135 7.39 -1.86 -11.22
CA LYS A 135 6.91 -0.64 -10.57
C LYS A 135 6.83 0.53 -11.53
N ALA A 136 5.74 1.29 -11.45
CA ALA A 136 5.52 2.49 -12.26
C ALA A 136 4.95 3.60 -11.39
N THR A 137 5.65 4.73 -11.34
CA THR A 137 5.23 5.89 -10.55
C THR A 137 4.64 6.98 -11.44
N ILE A 138 3.45 7.47 -11.07
CA ILE A 138 2.76 8.56 -11.76
C ILE A 138 2.37 9.64 -10.76
N SER A 139 2.61 10.90 -11.16
CA SER A 139 2.08 12.06 -10.44
C SER A 139 0.68 12.39 -10.96
N ILE A 140 -0.21 12.72 -10.02
CA ILE A 140 -1.61 13.01 -10.21
C ILE A 140 -1.88 14.37 -9.59
N SER A 141 -2.44 15.29 -10.39
CA SER A 141 -2.81 16.63 -9.93
C SER A 141 -3.66 16.58 -8.65
N ASN A 142 -3.44 17.58 -7.79
CA ASN A 142 -4.25 17.83 -6.60
C ASN A 142 -5.53 18.62 -6.90
N GLU A 143 -5.76 18.98 -8.16
CA GLU A 143 -7.01 19.61 -8.58
C GLU A 143 -8.20 18.65 -8.40
N ALA A 144 -9.34 19.20 -7.98
CA ALA A 144 -10.58 18.45 -7.88
C ALA A 144 -10.99 17.92 -9.25
N GLY A 145 -11.38 16.64 -9.32
CA GLY A 145 -11.65 16.00 -10.60
C GLY A 145 -11.65 14.49 -10.55
N VAL A 146 -11.95 13.89 -11.70
CA VAL A 146 -11.90 12.44 -11.90
C VAL A 146 -10.76 12.11 -12.85
N TYR A 147 -9.87 11.26 -12.37
CA TYR A 147 -8.74 10.72 -13.13
C TYR A 147 -8.91 9.21 -13.27
N VAL A 148 -8.38 8.66 -14.35
CA VAL A 148 -8.31 7.22 -14.57
C VAL A 148 -6.87 6.83 -14.77
N LEU A 149 -6.39 5.88 -13.98
CA LEU A 149 -5.11 5.25 -14.19
C LEU A 149 -5.32 4.00 -15.04
N SER A 150 -4.81 3.99 -16.27
CA SER A 150 -4.97 2.90 -17.22
C SER A 150 -3.65 2.15 -17.40
N THR A 151 -3.73 0.82 -17.43
CA THR A 151 -2.58 -0.08 -17.60
C THR A 151 -2.80 -1.05 -18.77
N GLY A 152 -3.52 -0.59 -19.80
CA GLY A 152 -3.86 -1.37 -20.99
C GLY A 152 -5.08 -2.28 -20.81
N ASN A 153 -4.98 -3.26 -19.91
CA ASN A 153 -6.07 -4.22 -19.66
C ASN A 153 -6.87 -3.95 -18.38
N GLN A 154 -6.41 -3.03 -17.54
CA GLN A 154 -7.06 -2.63 -16.28
C GLN A 154 -7.12 -1.12 -16.19
N SER A 155 -8.07 -0.61 -15.39
CA SER A 155 -8.23 0.82 -15.15
C SER A 155 -8.74 1.10 -13.75
N PHE A 156 -8.17 2.11 -13.10
CA PHE A 156 -8.50 2.51 -11.74
C PHE A 156 -9.04 3.94 -11.73
N LYS A 157 -10.22 4.14 -11.16
CA LYS A 157 -10.83 5.47 -11.02
C LYS A 157 -10.32 6.14 -9.74
N ILE A 158 -9.80 7.35 -9.89
CA ILE A 158 -9.31 8.21 -8.82
C ILE A 158 -10.18 9.46 -8.78
N ILE A 159 -10.67 9.83 -7.59
CA ILE A 159 -11.56 10.98 -7.39
C ILE A 159 -10.89 11.92 -6.41
N ARG A 160 -10.55 13.13 -6.88
CA ARG A 160 -10.10 14.26 -6.06
C ARG A 160 -11.31 15.12 -5.70
N LYS A 161 -11.47 15.41 -4.41
CA LYS A 161 -12.54 16.27 -3.88
C LYS A 161 -12.01 17.64 -3.53
#